data_AF-A0A1H2UJT1-F1
#
_entry.id   AF-A0A1H2UJT1-F1
#
_cell.length_a   1.000
_cell.length_b   1.000
_cell.length_c   1.000
_cell.angle_alpha   90.00
_cell.angle_beta   90.00
_cell.angle_gamma   90.00
#
_symmetry.space_group_name_H-M   'P 1'
#
loop_
_entity.id
_entity.type
_entity.pdbx_description
1 polymer ?
#
loop_
_entity_poly.entity_id
_entity_poly.type
_entity_poly.pdbx_seq_one_letter_code
_entity_poly.pdbx_strand_id
1 'polypeptide(L)'
;MVISCGKDEEQTPVAGGPKMNSFSPLSGSVGTEIWITGQNFGATKADNIVKIGSTTAPITSASTTEIFVTVPEGATTGKVSVTVDGKTITGGTFTVLEETEKAGITLNKSTFDLFSLDSETITVTLTGNVSAEDIVWSSDDESVVIVDENGMITGVSEGSTLVTAFINEEVSTNCIVNVSHSVFAVGYEEINGIPVAKVWKNGVATNLTDGSSFGAATSIYVDGTDIYACGIVDKGLPAAVVWKNGDILYELTDGSKYANAQSINIYNGDVYVIGNEELGVDNISNATIWKNGDSFATLTDGLNVNERSSGEDIFVNETGIYAVGYEESELHINGTPKLWENSTQINLTDEAFHGRAYSVYAVGSDVYAAGYEENENGIWVAKYWENGEVTSLSDGLQNAEAQSIFVLGNDVYAAGSYYDGQGELQQAVVWKNGTPTNQAAMGSGASSVYVDGGDVYVGGLISEGELSKATVWKNGEAMNLELTEGAGSSVVFSIFIK
;
A
#
# COMPACT_ATOMS: atom_id res chain seq x y z
N MET A 1 -50.75 -86.76 19.06
CA MET A 1 -50.70 -86.30 20.46
C MET A 1 -51.15 -84.85 20.44
N VAL A 2 -52.29 -84.55 21.07
CA VAL A 2 -53.02 -83.29 20.90
C VAL A 2 -52.35 -82.18 21.70
N ILE A 3 -52.21 -81.03 21.04
CA ILE A 3 -51.68 -79.74 21.51
C ILE A 3 -52.64 -79.14 22.55
N SER A 4 -52.10 -78.69 23.68
CA SER A 4 -52.83 -78.01 24.75
C SER A 4 -52.52 -76.51 24.71
N CYS A 5 -53.55 -75.68 24.58
CA CYS A 5 -53.49 -74.23 24.72
C CYS A 5 -53.16 -73.84 26.16
N GLY A 6 -52.14 -72.99 26.34
CA GLY A 6 -52.02 -72.09 27.47
C GLY A 6 -52.69 -70.77 27.10
N LYS A 7 -53.63 -70.32 27.93
CA LYS A 7 -54.46 -69.14 27.72
C LYS A 7 -53.60 -67.87 27.64
N ASP A 8 -53.85 -67.05 26.63
CA ASP A 8 -53.55 -65.63 26.67
C ASP A 8 -54.35 -65.01 27.83
N GLU A 9 -53.65 -64.39 28.78
CA GLU A 9 -54.27 -63.49 29.75
C GLU A 9 -54.68 -62.21 29.00
N GLU A 10 -55.93 -62.17 28.54
CA GLU A 10 -56.62 -60.91 28.25
C GLU A 10 -56.60 -60.07 29.54
N GLN A 11 -55.79 -59.01 29.57
CA GLN A 11 -55.87 -58.01 30.61
C GLN A 11 -57.26 -57.37 30.57
N THR A 12 -58.01 -57.51 31.67
CA THR A 12 -59.28 -56.83 31.88
C THR A 12 -59.11 -55.32 31.72
N PRO A 13 -60.00 -54.60 30.99
CA PRO A 13 -59.92 -53.14 30.89
C PRO A 13 -60.05 -52.53 32.30
N VAL A 14 -59.03 -51.79 32.73
CA VAL A 14 -59.12 -51.04 33.98
C VAL A 14 -60.24 -50.02 33.85
N ALA A 15 -61.19 -50.04 34.80
CA ALA A 15 -62.34 -49.15 34.83
C ALA A 15 -61.93 -47.72 35.19
N GLY A 16 -61.33 -47.01 34.23
CA GLY A 16 -60.91 -45.62 34.32
C GLY A 16 -60.20 -45.21 33.04
N GLY A 17 -60.47 -44.03 32.49
CA GLY A 17 -59.68 -43.50 31.37
C GLY A 17 -58.21 -43.28 31.77
N PRO A 18 -57.30 -43.07 30.80
CA PRO A 18 -55.92 -42.71 31.10
C PRO A 18 -55.88 -41.43 31.93
N LYS A 19 -54.99 -41.38 32.92
CA LYS A 19 -54.77 -40.20 33.76
C LYS A 19 -53.30 -39.83 33.73
N MET A 20 -53.00 -38.56 33.47
CA MET A 20 -51.66 -38.00 33.57
C MET A 20 -51.51 -37.30 34.93
N ASN A 21 -50.46 -37.64 35.67
CA ASN A 21 -50.14 -37.01 36.96
C ASN A 21 -49.15 -35.86 36.78
N SER A 22 -48.06 -36.10 36.03
CA SER A 22 -47.05 -35.09 35.71
C SER A 22 -46.24 -35.50 34.48
N PHE A 23 -45.46 -34.55 33.95
CA PHE A 23 -44.37 -34.85 33.03
C PHE A 23 -43.18 -33.94 33.34
N SER A 24 -41.98 -34.39 32.98
CA SER A 24 -40.74 -33.64 33.19
C SER A 24 -39.72 -33.96 32.08
N PRO A 25 -38.95 -32.97 31.60
CA PRO A 25 -39.03 -31.54 31.93
C PRO A 25 -40.27 -30.84 31.35
N LEU A 26 -40.54 -29.59 31.76
CA LEU A 26 -41.62 -28.76 31.20
C LEU A 26 -41.20 -27.96 29.95
N SER A 27 -39.92 -28.03 29.56
CA SER A 27 -39.37 -27.36 28.38
C SER A 27 -38.14 -28.11 27.84
N GLY A 28 -37.86 -27.95 26.55
CA GLY A 28 -36.68 -28.52 25.89
C GLY A 28 -36.72 -28.35 24.37
N SER A 29 -35.56 -28.46 23.72
CA SER A 29 -35.43 -28.47 22.25
C SER A 29 -35.77 -29.85 21.67
N VAL A 30 -35.82 -29.94 20.33
CA VAL A 30 -36.01 -31.21 19.61
C VAL A 30 -35.01 -32.26 20.10
N GLY A 31 -35.47 -33.50 20.28
CA GLY A 31 -34.66 -34.60 20.82
C GLY A 31 -34.65 -34.72 22.36
N THR A 32 -35.10 -33.71 23.11
CA THR A 32 -35.23 -33.79 24.58
C THR A 32 -36.15 -34.96 24.97
N GLU A 33 -35.72 -35.82 25.89
CA GLU A 33 -36.56 -36.88 26.45
C GLU A 33 -37.52 -36.31 27.51
N ILE A 34 -38.80 -36.67 27.40
CA ILE A 34 -39.86 -36.32 28.33
C ILE A 34 -40.33 -37.59 29.03
N TRP A 35 -40.29 -37.58 30.35
CA TRP A 35 -40.87 -38.61 31.21
C TRP A 35 -42.26 -38.18 31.67
N ILE A 36 -43.28 -38.96 31.31
CA ILE A 36 -44.69 -38.74 31.64
C ILE A 36 -45.11 -39.81 32.67
N THR A 37 -45.64 -39.38 33.82
CA THR A 37 -46.18 -40.29 34.84
C THR A 37 -47.70 -40.21 34.89
N GLY A 38 -48.35 -41.35 35.18
CA GLY A 38 -49.80 -41.45 35.14
C GLY A 38 -50.34 -42.79 35.63
N GLN A 39 -51.56 -43.10 35.18
CA GLN A 39 -52.28 -44.33 35.46
C GLN A 39 -53.07 -44.73 34.22
N ASN A 40 -53.28 -46.04 34.04
CA ASN A 40 -54.06 -46.62 32.94
C ASN A 40 -53.53 -46.24 31.55
N PHE A 41 -52.21 -46.12 31.42
CA PHE A 41 -51.57 -46.08 30.11
C PHE A 41 -51.54 -47.48 29.48
N GLY A 42 -51.37 -47.55 28.17
CA GLY A 42 -51.17 -48.81 27.49
C GLY A 42 -49.85 -49.47 27.89
N ALA A 43 -49.83 -50.79 28.04
CA ALA A 43 -48.66 -51.51 28.53
C ALA A 43 -47.49 -51.52 27.53
N THR A 44 -47.76 -51.30 26.24
CA THR A 44 -46.74 -51.23 25.19
C THR A 44 -46.78 -49.89 24.46
N LYS A 45 -45.73 -49.57 23.71
CA LYS A 45 -45.65 -48.33 22.92
C LYS A 45 -46.80 -48.20 21.92
N ALA A 46 -47.20 -49.31 21.29
CA ALA A 46 -48.21 -49.32 20.23
C ALA A 46 -49.61 -48.97 20.74
N ASP A 47 -49.84 -49.15 22.04
CA ASP A 47 -51.13 -48.91 22.70
C ASP A 47 -51.35 -47.43 23.06
N ASN A 48 -50.33 -46.59 22.85
CA ASN A 48 -50.32 -45.21 23.26
C ASN A 48 -50.03 -44.29 22.07
N ILE A 49 -50.67 -43.12 22.04
CA ILE A 49 -50.29 -42.02 21.14
C ILE A 49 -50.02 -40.80 22.01
N VAL A 50 -48.80 -40.27 21.94
CA VAL A 50 -48.43 -39.03 22.64
C VAL A 50 -48.30 -37.90 21.64
N LYS A 51 -48.82 -36.72 21.98
CA LYS A 51 -48.63 -35.48 21.20
C LYS A 51 -48.10 -34.36 22.07
N ILE A 52 -47.26 -33.51 21.47
CA ILE A 52 -46.84 -32.21 22.01
C ILE A 52 -47.46 -31.16 21.07
N GLY A 53 -48.42 -30.39 21.58
CA GLY A 53 -49.26 -29.56 20.72
C GLY A 53 -50.05 -30.42 19.73
N SER A 54 -49.83 -30.22 18.42
CA SER A 54 -50.44 -31.02 17.35
C SER A 54 -49.57 -32.20 16.87
N THR A 55 -48.27 -32.20 17.21
CA THR A 55 -47.26 -33.11 16.64
C THR A 55 -47.15 -34.39 17.46
N THR A 56 -47.19 -35.55 16.81
CA THR A 56 -47.05 -36.86 17.48
C THR A 56 -45.60 -37.07 17.90
N ALA A 57 -45.38 -37.29 19.19
CA ALA A 57 -44.07 -37.56 19.77
C ALA A 57 -43.76 -39.07 19.71
N PRO A 58 -42.57 -39.48 19.23
CA PRO A 58 -42.16 -40.87 19.24
C PRO A 58 -41.98 -41.40 20.66
N ILE A 59 -42.52 -42.58 20.94
CA ILE A 59 -42.48 -43.21 22.26
C ILE A 59 -41.23 -44.11 22.40
N THR A 60 -40.35 -43.80 23.35
CA THR A 60 -39.12 -44.55 23.62
C THR A 60 -39.34 -45.71 24.60
N SER A 61 -40.31 -45.61 25.51
CA SER A 61 -40.82 -46.74 26.30
C SER A 61 -42.20 -46.40 26.91
N ALA A 62 -42.97 -47.43 27.29
CA ALA A 62 -44.27 -47.27 27.92
C ALA A 62 -44.53 -48.42 28.91
N SER A 63 -45.26 -48.10 29.99
CA SER A 63 -45.86 -49.01 30.95
C SER A 63 -47.23 -48.47 31.33
N THR A 64 -47.98 -49.16 32.18
CA THR A 64 -49.30 -48.69 32.63
C THR A 64 -49.27 -47.42 33.49
N THR A 65 -48.08 -47.01 33.97
CA THR A 65 -47.90 -45.85 34.83
C THR A 65 -46.90 -44.82 34.31
N GLU A 66 -46.11 -45.14 33.28
CA GLU A 66 -45.05 -44.27 32.77
C GLU A 66 -44.92 -44.34 31.25
N ILE A 67 -44.64 -43.21 30.60
CA ILE A 67 -44.31 -43.13 29.18
C ILE A 67 -43.08 -42.23 29.02
N PHE A 68 -42.10 -42.69 28.26
CA PHE A 68 -40.97 -41.86 27.81
C PHE A 68 -41.16 -41.55 26.33
N VAL A 69 -41.01 -40.28 25.96
CA VAL A 69 -41.08 -39.81 24.57
C VAL A 69 -39.92 -38.86 24.30
N THR A 70 -39.56 -38.64 23.04
CA THR A 70 -38.66 -37.53 22.65
C THR A 70 -39.43 -36.41 21.96
N VAL A 71 -39.01 -35.17 22.15
CA VAL A 71 -39.57 -34.01 21.41
C VAL A 71 -39.28 -34.21 19.91
N PRO A 72 -40.32 -34.34 19.04
CA PRO A 72 -40.11 -34.58 17.62
C PRO A 72 -39.73 -33.29 16.87
N GLU A 73 -39.11 -33.45 15.70
CA GLU A 73 -38.93 -32.36 14.74
C GLU A 73 -40.31 -31.76 14.35
N GLY A 74 -40.40 -30.43 14.29
CA GLY A 74 -41.65 -29.72 14.01
C GLY A 74 -42.65 -29.70 15.18
N ALA A 75 -42.27 -30.11 16.40
CA ALA A 75 -43.07 -29.82 17.58
C ALA A 75 -43.17 -28.30 17.81
N THR A 76 -44.36 -27.82 18.19
CA THR A 76 -44.56 -26.44 18.64
C THR A 76 -44.96 -26.43 20.11
N THR A 77 -44.68 -25.33 20.81
CA THR A 77 -45.09 -25.14 22.21
C THR A 77 -46.59 -25.41 22.36
N GLY A 78 -46.94 -26.34 23.25
CA GLY A 78 -48.31 -26.82 23.33
C GLY A 78 -48.52 -27.84 24.44
N LYS A 79 -49.78 -28.22 24.64
CA LYS A 79 -50.15 -29.19 25.66
C LYS A 79 -49.64 -30.59 25.32
N VAL A 80 -49.19 -31.33 26.32
CA VAL A 80 -48.87 -32.75 26.18
C VAL A 80 -50.15 -33.56 26.31
N SER A 81 -50.46 -34.43 25.35
CA SER A 81 -51.63 -35.32 25.43
C SER A 81 -51.23 -36.78 25.23
N VAL A 82 -51.91 -37.68 25.94
CA VAL A 82 -51.77 -39.14 25.79
C VAL A 82 -53.14 -39.70 25.42
N THR A 83 -53.20 -40.49 24.36
CA THR A 83 -54.39 -41.22 23.91
C THR A 83 -54.17 -42.71 24.07
N VAL A 84 -55.12 -43.39 24.72
CA VAL A 84 -55.14 -44.85 24.94
C VAL A 84 -56.55 -45.34 24.62
N ASP A 85 -56.69 -46.34 23.75
CA ASP A 85 -57.99 -46.90 23.31
C ASP A 85 -59.02 -45.83 22.89
N GLY A 86 -58.56 -44.80 22.18
CA GLY A 86 -59.38 -43.68 21.72
C GLY A 86 -59.76 -42.65 22.79
N LYS A 87 -59.38 -42.84 24.06
CA LYS A 87 -59.59 -41.86 25.14
C LYS A 87 -58.36 -40.99 25.29
N THR A 88 -58.53 -39.68 25.26
CA THR A 88 -57.42 -38.71 25.35
C THR A 88 -57.43 -37.98 26.68
N ILE A 89 -56.28 -37.94 27.34
CA ILE A 89 -55.97 -37.04 28.45
C ILE A 89 -55.02 -35.95 27.96
N THR A 90 -55.27 -34.72 28.36
CA THR A 90 -54.41 -33.58 28.09
C THR A 90 -53.86 -33.05 29.40
N GLY A 91 -52.53 -32.98 29.50
CA GLY A 91 -51.81 -32.40 30.63
C GLY A 91 -51.52 -30.91 30.45
N GLY A 92 -50.47 -30.47 31.15
CA GLY A 92 -49.90 -29.12 31.03
C GLY A 92 -49.21 -28.85 29.70
N THR A 93 -48.72 -27.61 29.55
CA THR A 93 -47.97 -27.14 28.38
C THR A 93 -46.51 -27.52 28.50
N PHE A 94 -45.95 -28.11 27.44
CA PHE A 94 -44.51 -28.23 27.23
C PHE A 94 -44.05 -27.07 26.35
N THR A 95 -43.01 -26.35 26.78
CA THR A 95 -42.42 -25.26 26.01
C THR A 95 -41.32 -25.82 25.12
N VAL A 96 -41.56 -25.85 23.81
CA VAL A 96 -40.53 -26.23 22.84
C VAL A 96 -39.57 -25.04 22.72
N LEU A 97 -38.31 -25.27 23.08
CA LEU A 97 -37.25 -24.28 22.92
C LEU A 97 -36.73 -24.38 21.50
N GLU A 98 -36.60 -23.23 20.83
CA GLU A 98 -35.91 -23.17 19.54
C GLU A 98 -34.43 -23.44 19.76
N GLU A 99 -33.84 -24.28 18.91
CA GLU A 99 -32.39 -24.40 18.83
C GLU A 99 -31.89 -23.14 18.12
N THR A 100 -31.20 -22.27 18.86
CA THR A 100 -30.57 -21.10 18.27
C THR A 100 -29.35 -21.60 17.50
N GLU A 101 -29.37 -21.46 16.17
CA GLU A 101 -28.16 -21.71 15.39
C GLU A 101 -27.04 -20.82 15.93
N LYS A 102 -25.93 -21.44 16.30
CA LYS A 102 -24.79 -20.72 16.85
C LYS A 102 -24.28 -19.75 15.80
N ALA A 103 -24.22 -18.48 16.16
CA ALA A 103 -23.59 -17.44 15.35
C ALA A 103 -22.16 -17.85 15.00
N GLY A 104 -21.80 -17.69 13.73
CA GLY A 104 -20.44 -17.89 13.24
C GLY A 104 -20.06 -16.79 12.26
N ILE A 105 -18.77 -16.45 12.26
CA ILE A 105 -18.15 -15.49 11.36
C ILE A 105 -16.82 -16.06 10.87
N THR A 106 -16.56 -15.92 9.58
CA THR A 106 -15.27 -16.27 8.97
C THR A 106 -14.89 -15.23 7.93
N LEU A 107 -13.60 -14.90 7.84
CA LEU A 107 -13.06 -14.06 6.78
C LEU A 107 -12.73 -14.89 5.54
N ASN A 108 -12.77 -14.25 4.37
CA ASN A 108 -12.28 -14.84 3.12
C ASN A 108 -10.75 -15.02 3.09
N LYS A 109 -10.02 -14.35 3.99
CA LYS A 109 -8.56 -14.37 4.10
C LYS A 109 -8.13 -14.44 5.57
N SER A 110 -7.10 -15.24 5.85
CA SER A 110 -6.43 -15.25 7.17
C SER A 110 -5.19 -14.37 7.22
N THR A 111 -4.62 -14.04 6.06
CA THR A 111 -3.48 -13.14 5.91
C THR A 111 -3.45 -12.56 4.50
N PHE A 112 -2.95 -11.33 4.34
CA PHE A 112 -2.59 -10.78 3.04
C PHE A 112 -1.61 -9.60 3.20
N ASP A 113 -0.98 -9.24 2.09
CA ASP A 113 -0.02 -8.15 2.00
C ASP A 113 -0.65 -6.96 1.29
N LEU A 114 -0.28 -5.75 1.72
CA LEU A 114 -0.78 -4.48 1.22
C LEU A 114 0.39 -3.48 1.18
N PHE A 115 0.28 -2.45 0.34
CA PHE A 115 1.18 -1.31 0.42
C PHE A 115 0.50 -0.16 1.18
N SER A 116 1.27 0.72 1.81
CA SER A 116 0.73 1.96 2.38
C SER A 116 -0.07 2.72 1.29
N LEU A 117 -1.14 3.42 1.68
CA LEU A 117 -2.07 4.11 0.77
C LEU A 117 -2.90 3.21 -0.16
N ASP A 118 -2.65 1.90 -0.20
CA ASP A 118 -3.55 0.95 -0.87
C ASP A 118 -4.65 0.49 0.09
N SER A 119 -5.75 0.03 -0.50
CA SER A 119 -6.90 -0.47 0.24
C SER A 119 -7.45 -1.75 -0.38
N GLU A 120 -7.90 -2.68 0.46
CA GLU A 120 -8.62 -3.87 0.05
C GLU A 120 -9.82 -4.15 0.97
N THR A 121 -10.95 -4.54 0.40
CA THR A 121 -12.11 -4.98 1.19
C THR A 121 -11.98 -6.46 1.55
N ILE A 122 -11.99 -6.78 2.84
CA ILE A 122 -12.19 -8.15 3.31
C ILE A 122 -13.67 -8.46 3.43
N THR A 123 -14.04 -9.67 3.03
CA THR A 123 -15.44 -10.13 3.09
C THR A 123 -15.62 -11.17 4.18
N VAL A 124 -16.80 -11.12 4.78
CA VAL A 124 -17.24 -11.99 5.88
C VAL A 124 -18.27 -13.00 5.36
N THR A 125 -18.21 -14.22 5.87
CA THR A 125 -19.29 -15.21 5.75
C THR A 125 -19.89 -15.46 7.12
N LEU A 126 -21.21 -15.35 7.21
CA LEU A 126 -21.97 -15.47 8.45
C LEU A 126 -22.77 -16.77 8.47
N THR A 127 -22.89 -17.38 9.65
CA THR A 127 -23.77 -18.53 9.91
C THR A 127 -24.64 -18.28 11.13
N GLY A 128 -25.85 -18.86 11.16
CA GLY A 128 -26.86 -18.58 12.18
C GLY A 128 -27.66 -17.31 11.91
N ASN A 129 -28.49 -16.91 12.87
CA ASN A 129 -29.39 -15.77 12.73
C ASN A 129 -28.70 -14.45 13.16
N VAL A 130 -27.77 -13.97 12.34
CA VAL A 130 -26.98 -12.75 12.57
C VAL A 130 -26.98 -11.86 11.34
N SER A 131 -26.95 -10.53 11.53
CA SER A 131 -26.89 -9.55 10.45
C SER A 131 -25.46 -9.09 10.20
N ALA A 132 -25.17 -8.66 8.96
CA ALA A 132 -23.91 -7.97 8.65
C ALA A 132 -23.81 -6.61 9.36
N GLU A 133 -24.95 -6.00 9.70
CA GLU A 133 -25.02 -4.75 10.47
C GLU A 133 -24.58 -4.91 11.93
N ASP A 134 -24.51 -6.15 12.43
CA ASP A 134 -24.06 -6.46 13.80
C ASP A 134 -22.52 -6.59 13.88
N ILE A 135 -21.81 -6.40 12.76
CA ILE A 135 -20.37 -6.57 12.67
C ILE A 135 -19.67 -5.29 13.11
N VAL A 136 -18.72 -5.45 14.03
CA VAL A 136 -17.81 -4.38 14.43
C VAL A 136 -16.41 -4.78 14.01
N TRP A 137 -15.72 -3.89 13.33
CA TRP A 137 -14.32 -4.06 12.92
C TRP A 137 -13.38 -3.34 13.88
N SER A 138 -12.21 -3.92 14.11
CA SER A 138 -11.10 -3.24 14.79
C SER A 138 -9.76 -3.61 14.17
N SER A 139 -8.80 -2.69 14.28
CA SER A 139 -7.38 -2.97 14.06
C SER A 139 -6.66 -2.94 15.41
N ASP A 140 -5.73 -3.88 15.63
CA ASP A 140 -4.89 -3.88 16.82
C ASP A 140 -3.85 -2.74 16.78
N ASP A 141 -3.53 -2.21 15.57
CA ASP A 141 -2.62 -1.08 15.38
C ASP A 141 -3.09 -0.19 14.21
N GLU A 142 -3.81 0.88 14.54
CA GLU A 142 -4.30 1.87 13.57
C GLU A 142 -3.19 2.73 12.95
N SER A 143 -1.97 2.72 13.50
CA SER A 143 -0.84 3.37 12.87
C SER A 143 -0.31 2.59 11.67
N VAL A 144 -0.58 1.28 11.60
CA VAL A 144 -0.19 0.38 10.49
C VAL A 144 -1.37 0.16 9.53
N VAL A 145 -2.56 -0.09 10.06
CA VAL A 145 -3.77 -0.39 9.27
C VAL A 145 -5.01 0.19 9.91
N ILE A 146 -5.84 0.86 9.12
CA ILE A 146 -7.22 1.23 9.50
C ILE A 146 -8.23 0.36 8.77
N VAL A 147 -9.38 0.13 9.39
CA VAL A 147 -10.51 -0.62 8.82
C VAL A 147 -11.81 0.15 9.02
N ASP A 148 -12.62 0.29 7.97
CA ASP A 148 -13.92 0.96 8.05
C ASP A 148 -15.05 0.02 8.49
N GLU A 149 -16.26 0.58 8.66
CA GLU A 149 -17.46 -0.19 9.06
C GLU A 149 -17.87 -1.28 8.04
N ASN A 150 -17.40 -1.19 6.80
CA ASN A 150 -17.70 -2.13 5.72
C ASN A 150 -16.58 -3.17 5.49
N GLY A 151 -15.52 -3.15 6.30
CA GLY A 151 -14.37 -4.05 6.15
C GLY A 151 -13.38 -3.62 5.06
N MET A 152 -13.41 -2.36 4.62
CA MET A 152 -12.36 -1.77 3.80
C MET A 152 -11.12 -1.53 4.66
N ILE A 153 -10.07 -2.30 4.39
CA ILE A 153 -8.78 -2.20 5.05
C ILE A 153 -7.90 -1.25 4.24
N THR A 154 -7.28 -0.26 4.88
CA THR A 154 -6.32 0.67 4.25
C THR A 154 -4.98 0.60 4.97
N GLY A 155 -3.90 0.44 4.21
CA GLY A 155 -2.53 0.46 4.74
C GLY A 155 -2.10 1.88 5.05
N VAL A 156 -1.53 2.08 6.24
CA VAL A 156 -1.09 3.40 6.73
C VAL A 156 0.43 3.51 6.69
N SER A 157 1.16 2.60 7.34
CA SER A 157 2.63 2.56 7.36
C SER A 157 3.14 1.13 7.35
N GLU A 158 4.43 0.92 7.07
CA GLU A 158 5.03 -0.42 7.13
C GLU A 158 4.83 -1.06 8.52
N GLY A 159 4.49 -2.35 8.52
CA GLY A 159 4.24 -3.10 9.75
C GLY A 159 3.37 -4.32 9.54
N SER A 160 3.01 -4.99 10.63
CA SER A 160 2.09 -6.13 10.61
C SER A 160 1.15 -6.03 11.80
N THR A 161 -0.15 -6.13 11.55
CA THR A 161 -1.17 -6.05 12.62
C THR A 161 -2.35 -6.98 12.33
N LEU A 162 -3.15 -7.22 13.36
CA LEU A 162 -4.39 -7.99 13.26
C LEU A 162 -5.56 -7.05 13.00
N VAL A 163 -6.40 -7.43 12.03
CA VAL A 163 -7.73 -6.85 11.85
C VAL A 163 -8.76 -7.90 12.25
N THR A 164 -9.67 -7.52 13.14
CA THR A 164 -10.67 -8.42 13.73
C THR A 164 -12.08 -7.96 13.42
N ALA A 165 -12.92 -8.88 12.96
CA ALA A 165 -14.36 -8.70 12.85
C ALA A 165 -15.06 -9.40 14.02
N PHE A 166 -15.94 -8.69 14.71
CA PHE A 166 -16.71 -9.18 15.85
C PHE A 166 -18.20 -9.19 15.52
N ILE A 167 -18.90 -10.21 16.01
CA ILE A 167 -20.37 -10.21 16.16
C ILE A 167 -20.67 -10.19 17.65
N ASN A 168 -21.46 -9.20 18.08
CA ASN A 168 -21.92 -9.06 19.47
C ASN A 168 -20.78 -9.13 20.51
N GLU A 169 -19.57 -8.69 20.16
CA GLU A 169 -18.35 -8.71 20.99
C GLU A 169 -17.86 -10.10 21.47
N GLU A 170 -18.60 -11.18 21.23
CA GLU A 170 -18.28 -12.53 21.72
C GLU A 170 -17.72 -13.46 20.65
N VAL A 171 -18.21 -13.34 19.41
CA VAL A 171 -17.82 -14.21 18.30
C VAL A 171 -16.94 -13.40 17.36
N SER A 172 -15.70 -13.84 17.14
CA SER A 172 -14.76 -13.10 16.30
C SER A 172 -13.98 -13.97 15.33
N THR A 173 -13.44 -13.32 14.32
CA THR A 173 -12.47 -13.86 13.37
C THR A 173 -11.48 -12.75 13.02
N ASN A 174 -10.26 -13.11 12.66
CA ASN A 174 -9.23 -12.13 12.36
C ASN A 174 -8.38 -12.56 11.17
N CYS A 175 -7.70 -11.57 10.60
CA CYS A 175 -6.65 -11.74 9.62
C CYS A 175 -5.43 -10.92 10.01
N ILE A 176 -4.26 -11.41 9.60
CA ILE A 176 -3.01 -10.63 9.67
C ILE A 176 -2.90 -9.79 8.40
N VAL A 177 -2.60 -8.51 8.55
CA VAL A 177 -2.33 -7.60 7.44
C VAL A 177 -0.88 -7.16 7.54
N ASN A 178 -0.08 -7.46 6.52
CA ASN A 178 1.29 -6.98 6.42
C ASN A 178 1.32 -5.80 5.45
N VAL A 179 1.79 -4.64 5.91
CA VAL A 179 1.90 -3.43 5.11
C VAL A 179 3.37 -3.18 4.79
N SER A 180 3.67 -2.93 3.51
CA SER A 180 4.98 -2.45 3.03
C SER A 180 4.89 -1.00 2.60
N HIS A 181 6.01 -0.27 2.55
CA HIS A 181 6.03 1.07 1.97
C HIS A 181 5.61 1.07 0.50
N SER A 182 4.76 2.01 0.12
CA SER A 182 4.51 2.32 -1.27
C SER A 182 5.75 2.95 -1.89
N VAL A 183 6.16 2.37 -3.02
CA VAL A 183 7.28 2.82 -3.82
C VAL A 183 6.72 3.51 -5.05
N PHE A 184 7.02 4.81 -5.16
CA PHE A 184 6.71 5.59 -6.34
C PHE A 184 7.99 5.88 -7.12
N ALA A 185 7.92 5.78 -8.43
CA ALA A 185 9.02 6.08 -9.32
C ALA A 185 8.51 6.85 -10.55
N VAL A 186 9.35 7.72 -11.11
CA VAL A 186 9.10 8.39 -12.39
C VAL A 186 10.30 8.27 -13.32
N GLY A 187 9.99 8.39 -14.61
CA GLY A 187 10.98 8.27 -15.67
C GLY A 187 10.32 8.16 -17.02
N TYR A 188 10.89 7.33 -17.88
CA TYR A 188 10.29 6.97 -19.16
C TYR A 188 10.47 5.49 -19.49
N GLU A 189 9.62 5.02 -20.39
CA GLU A 189 9.81 3.76 -21.10
C GLU A 189 9.66 4.01 -22.61
N GLU A 190 10.58 3.47 -23.40
CA GLU A 190 10.53 3.56 -24.85
C GLU A 190 9.52 2.56 -25.42
N ILE A 191 8.47 3.09 -26.06
CA ILE A 191 7.44 2.32 -26.72
C ILE A 191 7.53 2.62 -28.23
N ASN A 192 7.89 1.61 -29.02
CA ASN A 192 8.08 1.75 -30.48
C ASN A 192 9.10 2.83 -30.89
N GLY A 193 10.19 2.99 -30.13
CA GLY A 193 11.21 4.00 -30.41
C GLY A 193 10.89 5.39 -29.86
N ILE A 194 9.79 5.55 -29.11
CA ILE A 194 9.35 6.83 -28.54
C ILE A 194 9.36 6.73 -27.01
N PRO A 195 10.18 7.53 -26.30
CA PRO A 195 10.11 7.65 -24.85
C PRO A 195 8.75 8.16 -24.39
N VAL A 196 8.07 7.37 -23.56
CA VAL A 196 6.79 7.69 -22.93
C VAL A 196 7.04 8.00 -21.47
N ALA A 197 6.65 9.18 -21.01
CA ALA A 197 6.76 9.56 -19.61
C ALA A 197 5.86 8.66 -18.77
N LYS A 198 6.37 8.13 -17.66
CA LYS A 198 5.63 7.21 -16.79
C LYS A 198 5.80 7.57 -15.32
N VAL A 199 4.76 7.25 -14.56
CA VAL A 199 4.81 7.06 -13.11
C VAL A 199 4.50 5.60 -12.81
N TRP A 200 5.29 4.99 -11.94
CA TRP A 200 5.04 3.65 -11.42
C TRP A 200 4.72 3.73 -9.94
N LYS A 201 3.63 3.09 -9.52
CA LYS A 201 3.28 2.87 -8.11
C LYS A 201 3.33 1.38 -7.84
N ASN A 202 4.27 0.92 -7.01
CA ASN A 202 4.43 -0.50 -6.67
C ASN A 202 4.55 -1.42 -7.90
N GLY A 203 5.24 -0.94 -8.95
CA GLY A 203 5.39 -1.65 -10.22
C GLY A 203 4.22 -1.48 -11.20
N VAL A 204 3.11 -0.86 -10.80
CA VAL A 204 1.99 -0.59 -11.71
C VAL A 204 2.23 0.73 -12.43
N ALA A 205 2.39 0.67 -13.76
CA ALA A 205 2.66 1.82 -14.61
C ALA A 205 1.39 2.64 -14.92
N THR A 206 1.52 3.97 -14.94
CA THR A 206 0.58 4.92 -15.52
C THR A 206 1.33 5.81 -16.51
N ASN A 207 0.87 5.86 -17.75
CA ASN A 207 1.45 6.72 -18.77
C ASN A 207 1.03 8.17 -18.53
N LEU A 208 2.02 9.07 -18.52
CA LEU A 208 1.83 10.52 -18.39
C LEU A 208 1.80 11.22 -19.77
N THR A 209 2.31 10.55 -20.81
CA THR A 209 2.18 10.96 -22.21
C THR A 209 1.54 9.86 -23.06
N ASP A 210 1.01 10.22 -24.22
CA ASP A 210 0.29 9.29 -25.11
C ASP A 210 1.20 8.50 -26.06
N GLY A 211 2.51 8.77 -26.04
CA GLY A 211 3.50 8.16 -26.91
C GLY A 211 3.46 8.63 -28.36
N SER A 212 2.85 9.79 -28.63
CA SER A 212 2.91 10.43 -29.97
C SER A 212 4.21 11.18 -30.23
N SER A 213 4.88 11.65 -29.17
CA SER A 213 6.15 12.37 -29.19
C SER A 213 6.97 12.06 -27.93
N PHE A 214 8.22 12.52 -27.90
CA PHE A 214 9.11 12.33 -26.76
C PHE A 214 8.51 12.92 -25.48
N GLY A 215 8.53 12.14 -24.39
CA GLY A 215 8.26 12.64 -23.05
C GLY A 215 9.02 11.86 -21.98
N ALA A 216 9.35 12.55 -20.89
CA ALA A 216 9.95 11.95 -19.71
C ALA A 216 9.49 12.69 -18.45
N ALA A 217 9.26 11.95 -17.37
CA ALA A 217 9.04 12.52 -16.04
C ALA A 217 10.35 12.42 -15.24
N THR A 218 10.82 13.54 -14.72
CA THR A 218 12.18 13.70 -14.16
C THR A 218 12.19 13.65 -12.64
N SER A 219 11.16 14.19 -11.99
CA SER A 219 11.04 14.19 -10.54
C SER A 219 9.61 13.98 -10.07
N ILE A 220 9.47 13.43 -8.86
CA ILE A 220 8.20 13.05 -8.24
C ILE A 220 8.16 13.51 -6.79
N TYR A 221 6.96 13.89 -6.34
CA TYR A 221 6.66 14.17 -4.94
C TYR A 221 5.26 13.68 -4.60
N VAL A 222 5.09 13.06 -3.42
CA VAL A 222 3.78 12.52 -2.99
C VAL A 222 3.30 13.22 -1.72
N ASP A 223 2.20 13.95 -1.81
CA ASP A 223 1.54 14.63 -0.68
C ASP A 223 0.15 14.04 -0.43
N GLY A 224 -0.07 13.47 0.76
CA GLY A 224 -1.29 12.68 1.01
C GLY A 224 -1.49 11.56 -0.03
N THR A 225 -2.61 11.61 -0.76
CA THR A 225 -2.94 10.72 -1.88
C THR A 225 -2.59 11.32 -3.25
N ASP A 226 -2.13 12.57 -3.28
CA ASP A 226 -1.80 13.26 -4.52
C ASP A 226 -0.35 12.97 -4.94
N ILE A 227 -0.20 12.49 -6.16
CA ILE A 227 1.07 12.18 -6.79
C ILE A 227 1.38 13.29 -7.80
N TYR A 228 2.43 14.05 -7.53
CA TYR A 228 2.91 15.09 -8.42
C TYR A 228 4.16 14.60 -9.14
N ALA A 229 4.26 14.89 -10.43
CA ALA A 229 5.46 14.66 -11.22
C ALA A 229 5.74 15.89 -12.08
N CYS A 230 7.00 16.18 -12.36
CA CYS A 230 7.38 17.15 -13.38
C CYS A 230 8.22 16.51 -14.47
N GLY A 231 8.36 17.20 -15.60
CA GLY A 231 9.21 16.73 -16.68
C GLY A 231 8.98 17.46 -17.98
N ILE A 232 9.10 16.70 -19.06
CA ILE A 232 9.23 17.22 -20.43
C ILE A 232 8.21 16.53 -21.33
N VAL A 233 7.56 17.32 -22.19
CA VAL A 233 6.73 16.85 -23.30
C VAL A 233 7.12 17.60 -24.57
N ASP A 234 7.41 16.89 -25.65
CA ASP A 234 7.67 17.50 -26.94
C ASP A 234 6.37 17.96 -27.62
N LYS A 235 6.23 19.27 -27.79
CA LYS A 235 5.10 19.95 -28.46
C LYS A 235 5.52 20.66 -29.76
N GLY A 236 6.62 20.22 -30.35
CA GLY A 236 7.32 20.87 -31.47
C GLY A 236 8.74 21.25 -31.06
N LEU A 237 8.88 21.79 -29.85
CA LEU A 237 10.09 21.73 -29.04
C LEU A 237 9.72 21.19 -27.65
N PRO A 238 10.70 20.64 -26.90
CA PRO A 238 10.53 20.23 -25.51
C PRO A 238 9.95 21.33 -24.63
N ALA A 239 8.81 21.04 -23.99
CA ALA A 239 8.12 21.93 -23.07
C ALA A 239 8.13 21.36 -21.65
N ALA A 240 8.28 22.23 -20.65
CA ALA A 240 8.26 21.86 -19.24
C ALA A 240 6.81 21.74 -18.75
N VAL A 241 6.50 20.66 -18.03
CA VAL A 241 5.14 20.38 -17.53
C VAL A 241 5.14 19.79 -16.12
N VAL A 242 3.97 19.87 -15.48
CA VAL A 242 3.66 19.20 -14.21
C VAL A 242 2.42 18.34 -14.39
N TRP A 243 2.48 17.11 -13.91
CA TRP A 243 1.34 16.22 -13.78
C TRP A 243 0.91 16.09 -12.33
N LYS A 244 -0.39 15.88 -12.12
CA LYS A 244 -0.99 15.48 -10.85
C LYS A 244 -1.92 14.31 -11.09
N ASN A 245 -1.66 13.18 -10.42
CA ASN A 245 -2.45 11.95 -10.51
C ASN A 245 -2.65 11.45 -11.95
N GLY A 246 -1.65 11.65 -12.82
CA GLY A 246 -1.66 11.21 -14.22
C GLY A 246 -2.03 12.29 -15.23
N ASP A 247 -2.76 13.33 -14.81
CA ASP A 247 -3.21 14.40 -15.69
C ASP A 247 -2.26 15.60 -15.64
N ILE A 248 -2.12 16.33 -16.75
CA ILE A 248 -1.38 17.59 -16.78
C ILE A 248 -2.08 18.59 -15.84
N LEU A 249 -1.34 19.01 -14.81
CA LEU A 249 -1.76 20.07 -13.88
C LEU A 249 -1.34 21.45 -14.41
N TYR A 250 -0.08 21.58 -14.84
CA TYR A 250 0.47 22.83 -15.36
C TYR A 250 1.28 22.60 -16.63
N GLU A 251 1.09 23.47 -17.61
CA GLU A 251 2.00 23.64 -18.73
C GLU A 251 2.90 24.83 -18.41
N LEU A 252 4.12 24.57 -17.92
CA LEU A 252 5.02 25.63 -17.46
C LEU A 252 5.57 26.45 -18.64
N THR A 253 5.72 25.79 -19.79
CA THR A 253 6.04 26.43 -21.07
C THR A 253 5.18 25.87 -22.20
N ASP A 254 5.13 26.59 -23.32
CA ASP A 254 4.23 26.31 -24.45
C ASP A 254 4.87 25.53 -25.61
N GLY A 255 6.15 25.19 -25.50
CA GLY A 255 6.92 24.52 -26.56
C GLY A 255 7.36 25.46 -27.70
N SER A 256 7.29 26.78 -27.52
CA SER A 256 7.87 27.75 -28.46
C SER A 256 9.40 27.84 -28.40
N LYS A 257 9.99 27.36 -27.29
CA LYS A 257 11.43 27.26 -27.01
C LYS A 257 11.70 25.99 -26.22
N TYR A 258 12.94 25.50 -26.23
CA TYR A 258 13.31 24.37 -25.40
C TYR A 258 13.20 24.74 -23.92
N ALA A 259 12.48 23.92 -23.16
CA ALA A 259 12.46 23.99 -21.71
C ALA A 259 12.33 22.59 -21.13
N ASN A 260 12.85 22.41 -19.91
CA ASN A 260 12.64 21.22 -19.12
C ASN A 260 12.27 21.58 -17.68
N ALA A 261 11.56 20.69 -17.02
CA ALA A 261 11.46 20.66 -15.58
C ALA A 261 12.32 19.50 -15.07
N GLN A 262 13.18 19.76 -14.08
CA GLN A 262 14.15 18.82 -13.54
C GLN A 262 13.73 18.30 -12.17
N SER A 263 13.26 19.18 -11.28
CA SER A 263 12.81 18.78 -9.95
C SER A 263 11.55 19.49 -9.48
N ILE A 264 10.80 18.83 -8.61
CA ILE A 264 9.53 19.28 -8.04
C ILE A 264 9.54 19.09 -6.52
N ASN A 265 9.04 20.09 -5.79
CA ASN A 265 8.85 20.04 -4.35
C ASN A 265 7.51 20.68 -3.97
N ILE A 266 6.76 20.04 -3.05
CA ILE A 266 5.47 20.54 -2.58
C ILE A 266 5.65 20.96 -1.13
N TYR A 267 5.34 22.22 -0.85
CA TYR A 267 5.43 22.76 0.50
C TYR A 267 4.20 23.62 0.81
N ASN A 268 3.47 23.28 1.89
CA ASN A 268 2.23 23.95 2.30
C ASN A 268 1.17 24.09 1.18
N GLY A 269 1.08 23.08 0.30
CA GLY A 269 0.14 23.05 -0.82
C GLY A 269 0.58 23.84 -2.06
N ASP A 270 1.70 24.56 -2.00
CA ASP A 270 2.32 25.20 -3.16
C ASP A 270 3.23 24.21 -3.89
N VAL A 271 3.17 24.24 -5.23
CA VAL A 271 3.99 23.43 -6.12
C VAL A 271 5.16 24.27 -6.62
N TYR A 272 6.38 23.87 -6.28
CA TYR A 272 7.61 24.48 -6.73
C TYR A 272 8.32 23.55 -7.71
N VAL A 273 8.73 24.09 -8.85
CA VAL A 273 9.43 23.34 -9.89
C VAL A 273 10.65 24.11 -10.31
N ILE A 274 11.77 23.43 -10.52
CA ILE A 274 12.97 23.99 -11.11
C ILE A 274 13.33 23.27 -12.40
N GLY A 275 13.98 23.97 -13.31
CA GLY A 275 14.56 23.42 -14.52
C GLY A 275 15.23 24.53 -15.33
N ASN A 276 15.23 24.42 -16.64
CA ASN A 276 15.81 25.43 -17.52
C ASN A 276 14.87 25.83 -18.67
N GLU A 277 14.94 27.09 -19.08
CA GLU A 277 14.20 27.63 -20.22
C GLU A 277 15.14 28.40 -21.16
N GLU A 278 15.08 28.09 -22.46
CA GLU A 278 15.87 28.81 -23.47
C GLU A 278 15.40 30.25 -23.69
N LEU A 279 16.36 31.15 -23.91
CA LEU A 279 16.07 32.56 -24.18
C LEU A 279 15.74 32.83 -25.66
N GLY A 280 16.02 31.89 -26.56
CA GLY A 280 15.71 31.98 -28.00
C GLY A 280 16.86 32.47 -28.88
N VAL A 281 18.09 32.55 -28.33
CA VAL A 281 19.33 32.85 -29.06
C VAL A 281 20.38 31.83 -28.63
N ASP A 282 21.08 31.21 -29.59
CA ASP A 282 22.31 30.41 -29.40
C ASP A 282 22.29 29.31 -28.32
N ASN A 283 21.15 28.60 -28.13
CA ASN A 283 20.99 27.54 -27.10
C ASN A 283 21.32 27.99 -25.66
N ILE A 284 21.19 29.30 -25.38
CA ILE A 284 21.38 29.85 -24.04
C ILE A 284 20.10 29.57 -23.24
N SER A 285 20.25 28.87 -22.12
CA SER A 285 19.17 28.60 -21.17
C SER A 285 19.41 29.28 -19.84
N ASN A 286 18.31 29.65 -19.18
CA ASN A 286 18.34 30.09 -17.80
C ASN A 286 17.75 29.03 -16.87
N ALA A 287 18.38 28.85 -15.72
CA ALA A 287 17.79 28.16 -14.59
C ALA A 287 16.55 28.94 -14.11
N THR A 288 15.39 28.28 -14.06
CA THR A 288 14.10 28.91 -13.78
C THR A 288 13.36 28.12 -12.72
N ILE A 289 12.79 28.84 -11.74
CA ILE A 289 11.82 28.32 -10.78
C ILE A 289 10.42 28.74 -11.25
N TRP A 290 9.52 27.77 -11.31
CA TRP A 290 8.08 28.00 -11.42
C TRP A 290 7.40 27.71 -10.09
N LYS A 291 6.36 28.49 -9.77
CA LYS A 291 5.51 28.29 -8.60
C LYS A 291 4.06 28.26 -9.06
N ASN A 292 3.35 27.16 -8.79
CA ASN A 292 1.93 26.96 -9.13
C ASN A 292 1.61 27.23 -10.61
N GLY A 293 2.52 26.86 -11.51
CA GLY A 293 2.38 27.03 -12.95
C GLY A 293 2.97 28.32 -13.52
N ASP A 294 3.17 29.34 -12.68
CA ASP A 294 3.71 30.63 -13.11
C ASP A 294 5.23 30.70 -12.93
N SER A 295 5.93 31.40 -13.83
CA SER A 295 7.34 31.73 -13.62
C SER A 295 7.51 32.55 -12.35
N PHE A 296 8.41 32.12 -11.47
CA PHE A 296 8.60 32.68 -10.13
C PHE A 296 9.94 33.40 -9.99
N ALA A 297 11.03 32.75 -10.40
CA ALA A 297 12.36 33.32 -10.33
C ALA A 297 13.27 32.76 -11.43
N THR A 298 14.27 33.53 -11.83
CA THR A 298 15.37 33.08 -12.67
C THR A 298 16.64 33.12 -11.84
N LEU A 299 17.41 32.03 -11.86
CA LEU A 299 18.56 31.81 -10.99
C LEU A 299 19.86 32.00 -11.79
N THR A 300 20.16 33.26 -12.10
CA THR A 300 21.43 33.64 -12.74
C THR A 300 21.99 34.91 -12.10
N ASP A 301 23.32 35.04 -12.04
CA ASP A 301 23.96 36.28 -11.61
C ASP A 301 23.78 37.44 -12.60
N GLY A 302 23.34 37.15 -13.83
CA GLY A 302 23.12 38.13 -14.91
C GLY A 302 24.39 38.86 -15.36
N LEU A 303 25.58 38.43 -14.90
CA LEU A 303 26.86 39.04 -15.24
C LEU A 303 27.34 38.57 -16.62
N ASN A 304 26.89 37.41 -17.06
CA ASN A 304 27.30 36.82 -18.32
C ASN A 304 26.10 36.62 -19.26
N VAL A 305 25.80 37.69 -20.01
CA VAL A 305 24.63 37.80 -20.91
C VAL A 305 24.60 36.80 -22.08
N ASN A 306 25.51 35.83 -22.16
CA ASN A 306 25.58 34.78 -23.19
C ASN A 306 25.91 33.39 -22.63
N GLU A 307 25.75 33.17 -21.33
CA GLU A 307 26.19 31.93 -20.68
C GLU A 307 25.00 31.09 -20.19
N ARG A 308 25.17 29.76 -20.20
CA ARG A 308 24.12 28.80 -19.90
C ARG A 308 24.04 28.57 -18.40
N SER A 309 22.83 28.60 -17.84
CA SER A 309 22.54 28.10 -16.50
C SER A 309 21.49 26.99 -16.54
N SER A 310 21.64 26.05 -15.62
CA SER A 310 20.74 24.91 -15.44
C SER A 310 20.41 24.76 -13.96
N GLY A 311 19.12 24.60 -13.64
CA GLY A 311 18.67 24.22 -12.32
C GLY A 311 18.33 22.74 -12.31
N GLU A 312 18.87 21.98 -11.35
CA GLU A 312 18.80 20.52 -11.33
C GLU A 312 17.88 20.01 -10.22
N ASP A 313 17.91 20.62 -9.03
CA ASP A 313 17.08 20.20 -7.91
C ASP A 313 16.59 21.37 -7.05
N ILE A 314 15.44 21.17 -6.41
CA ILE A 314 14.78 22.16 -5.56
C ILE A 314 14.23 21.48 -4.31
N PHE A 315 14.49 22.12 -3.17
CA PHE A 315 13.97 21.70 -1.88
C PHE A 315 13.39 22.92 -1.16
N VAL A 316 12.18 22.78 -0.64
CA VAL A 316 11.49 23.86 0.07
C VAL A 316 11.06 23.35 1.44
N ASN A 317 11.37 24.12 2.47
CA ASN A 317 10.98 23.84 3.85
C ASN A 317 10.58 25.15 4.56
N GLU A 318 10.47 25.11 5.89
CA GLU A 318 10.10 26.27 6.70
C GLU A 318 11.11 27.41 6.73
N THR A 319 12.37 27.16 6.35
CA THR A 319 13.44 28.17 6.38
C THR A 319 13.67 28.83 5.02
N GLY A 320 13.26 28.20 3.91
CA GLY A 320 13.35 28.83 2.61
C GLY A 320 13.19 27.91 1.40
N ILE A 321 13.56 28.48 0.25
CA ILE A 321 13.67 27.79 -1.04
C ILE A 321 15.16 27.60 -1.33
N TYR A 322 15.55 26.36 -1.52
CA TYR A 322 16.91 25.94 -1.83
C TYR A 322 16.91 25.28 -3.20
N ALA A 323 17.83 25.71 -4.06
CA ALA A 323 17.96 25.16 -5.40
C ALA A 323 19.43 24.95 -5.74
N VAL A 324 19.74 23.93 -6.52
CA VAL A 324 21.10 23.67 -7.00
C VAL A 324 21.15 23.47 -8.50
N GLY A 325 22.34 23.59 -9.06
CA GLY A 325 22.59 23.43 -10.48
C GLY A 325 23.99 23.91 -10.85
N TYR A 326 24.12 24.46 -12.05
CA TYR A 326 25.39 25.00 -12.52
C TYR A 326 25.22 26.18 -13.47
N GLU A 327 26.30 26.95 -13.60
CA GLU A 327 26.46 27.99 -14.62
C GLU A 327 27.74 27.76 -15.40
N GLU A 328 27.64 27.70 -16.72
CA GLU A 328 28.79 27.65 -17.62
C GLU A 328 29.42 29.03 -17.75
N SER A 329 30.72 29.09 -18.04
CA SER A 329 31.37 30.34 -18.44
C SER A 329 32.45 30.17 -19.49
N GLU A 330 32.94 31.26 -20.07
CA GLU A 330 34.11 31.22 -20.99
C GLU A 330 35.31 30.47 -20.39
N LEU A 331 35.49 30.55 -19.07
CA LEU A 331 36.55 29.86 -18.33
C LEU A 331 36.14 28.45 -17.88
N HIS A 332 34.85 28.23 -17.65
CA HIS A 332 34.29 26.99 -17.12
C HIS A 332 33.15 26.48 -17.99
N ILE A 333 33.49 26.05 -19.21
CA ILE A 333 32.50 25.58 -20.20
C ILE A 333 31.70 24.34 -19.77
N ASN A 334 32.18 23.62 -18.76
CA ASN A 334 31.51 22.43 -18.21
C ASN A 334 30.71 22.73 -16.93
N GLY A 335 30.64 23.99 -16.52
CA GLY A 335 29.82 24.46 -15.40
C GLY A 335 30.61 24.75 -14.13
N THR A 336 30.09 25.69 -13.34
CA THR A 336 30.46 25.94 -11.95
C THR A 336 29.27 25.54 -11.08
N PRO A 337 29.42 24.62 -10.10
CA PRO A 337 28.33 24.23 -9.21
C PRO A 337 27.79 25.42 -8.40
N LYS A 338 26.47 25.60 -8.41
CA LYS A 338 25.78 26.68 -7.70
C LYS A 338 24.75 26.14 -6.72
N LEU A 339 24.61 26.87 -5.62
CA LEU A 339 23.49 26.80 -4.68
C LEU A 339 22.80 28.18 -4.67
N TRP A 340 21.47 28.17 -4.75
CA TRP A 340 20.64 29.35 -4.59
C TRP A 340 19.78 29.21 -3.33
N GLU A 341 20.04 30.05 -2.34
CA GLU A 341 19.29 30.13 -1.09
C GLU A 341 18.42 31.39 -1.08
N ASN A 342 17.10 31.24 -1.19
CA ASN A 342 16.16 32.37 -1.25
C ASN A 342 16.59 33.43 -2.29
N SER A 343 16.99 32.98 -3.48
CA SER A 343 17.53 33.80 -4.59
C SER A 343 18.94 34.37 -4.37
N THR A 344 19.60 34.11 -3.25
CA THR A 344 21.01 34.44 -3.06
C THR A 344 21.86 33.31 -3.62
N GLN A 345 22.74 33.64 -4.56
CA GLN A 345 23.60 32.67 -5.20
C GLN A 345 24.91 32.47 -4.43
N ILE A 346 25.35 31.22 -4.34
CA ILE A 346 26.54 30.76 -3.65
C ILE A 346 27.27 29.78 -4.58
N ASN A 347 28.57 30.01 -4.79
CA ASN A 347 29.43 29.03 -5.45
C ASN A 347 29.77 27.91 -4.45
N LEU A 348 29.57 26.66 -4.86
CA LEU A 348 29.93 25.52 -4.02
C LEU A 348 31.42 25.14 -4.15
N THR A 349 32.09 25.66 -5.18
CA THR A 349 33.51 25.40 -5.44
C THR A 349 34.31 26.70 -5.43
N ASP A 350 35.64 26.59 -5.35
CA ASP A 350 36.55 27.73 -5.44
C ASP A 350 36.82 28.20 -6.88
N GLU A 351 36.06 27.65 -7.85
CA GLU A 351 36.21 27.89 -9.30
C GLU A 351 37.59 27.51 -9.85
N ALA A 352 38.38 26.67 -9.16
CA ALA A 352 39.64 26.17 -9.73
C ALA A 352 39.41 25.16 -10.86
N PHE A 353 38.30 24.41 -10.77
CA PHE A 353 37.88 23.40 -11.73
C PHE A 353 36.37 23.47 -11.96
N HIS A 354 35.93 22.93 -13.09
CA HIS A 354 34.51 22.83 -13.40
C HIS A 354 33.84 21.70 -12.62
N GLY A 355 32.52 21.76 -12.52
CA GLY A 355 31.71 20.75 -11.84
C GLY A 355 30.22 21.01 -11.99
N ARG A 356 29.41 20.12 -11.40
CA ARG A 356 27.96 20.31 -11.31
C ARG A 356 27.43 19.95 -9.93
N ALA A 357 26.35 20.61 -9.52
CA ALA A 357 25.51 20.17 -8.40
C ALA A 357 24.18 19.65 -8.96
N TYR A 358 23.77 18.46 -8.53
CA TYR A 358 22.61 17.74 -9.06
C TYR A 358 21.47 17.60 -8.08
N SER A 359 21.73 17.60 -6.78
CA SER A 359 20.67 17.41 -5.78
C SER A 359 20.88 18.24 -4.52
N VAL A 360 19.78 18.68 -3.91
CA VAL A 360 19.76 19.50 -2.70
C VAL A 360 18.77 18.95 -1.68
N TYR A 361 19.16 18.99 -0.42
CA TYR A 361 18.30 18.64 0.70
C TYR A 361 18.56 19.61 1.86
N ALA A 362 17.53 19.99 2.61
CA ALA A 362 17.70 20.89 3.75
C ALA A 362 16.99 20.37 5.00
N VAL A 363 17.68 20.42 6.14
CA VAL A 363 17.13 20.06 7.46
C VAL A 363 17.19 21.31 8.34
N GLY A 364 16.03 21.95 8.53
CA GLY A 364 16.01 23.31 9.07
C GLY A 364 16.89 24.22 8.21
N SER A 365 17.87 24.90 8.83
CA SER A 365 18.80 25.80 8.14
C SER A 365 20.02 25.12 7.51
N ASP A 366 20.27 23.85 7.80
CA ASP A 366 21.43 23.13 7.26
C ASP A 366 21.13 22.65 5.85
N VAL A 367 21.98 23.04 4.90
CA VAL A 367 21.80 22.78 3.47
C VAL A 367 22.88 21.84 2.95
N TYR A 368 22.43 20.79 2.28
CA TYR A 368 23.25 19.75 1.70
C TYR A 368 23.07 19.76 0.19
N ALA A 369 24.17 19.79 -0.54
CA ALA A 369 24.18 19.65 -2.00
C ALA A 369 25.07 18.48 -2.40
N ALA A 370 24.74 17.76 -3.46
CA ALA A 370 25.57 16.69 -4.02
C ALA A 370 25.82 16.87 -5.52
N GLY A 371 26.95 16.36 -5.99
CA GLY A 371 27.37 16.50 -7.37
C GLY A 371 28.79 15.99 -7.61
N TYR A 372 29.52 16.68 -8.48
CA TYR A 372 30.93 16.42 -8.72
C TYR A 372 31.73 17.69 -8.99
N GLU A 373 33.05 17.59 -8.80
CA GLU A 373 34.03 18.58 -9.25
C GLU A 373 35.20 17.85 -9.91
N GLU A 374 35.69 18.38 -11.03
CA GLU A 374 36.87 17.86 -11.71
C GLU A 374 38.15 18.11 -10.89
N ASN A 375 39.09 17.17 -10.90
CA ASN A 375 40.42 17.36 -10.32
C ASN A 375 41.48 17.75 -11.37
N GLU A 376 42.71 18.01 -10.92
CA GLU A 376 43.86 18.38 -11.77
C GLU A 376 44.13 17.42 -12.96
N ASN A 377 43.64 16.19 -12.91
CA ASN A 377 43.82 15.18 -13.95
C ASN A 377 42.63 15.03 -14.90
N GLY A 378 41.60 15.87 -14.78
CA GLY A 378 40.40 15.73 -15.60
C GLY A 378 39.40 14.69 -15.09
N ILE A 379 39.53 14.24 -13.84
CA ILE A 379 38.68 13.19 -13.27
C ILE A 379 37.57 13.82 -12.43
N TRP A 380 36.33 13.39 -12.68
CA TRP A 380 35.16 13.80 -11.91
C TRP A 380 35.18 13.15 -10.52
N VAL A 381 35.32 13.98 -9.50
CA VAL A 381 35.29 13.55 -8.10
C VAL A 381 33.89 13.79 -7.56
N ALA A 382 33.18 12.71 -7.21
CA ALA A 382 31.89 12.80 -6.54
C ALA A 382 32.07 13.52 -5.19
N LYS A 383 31.19 14.48 -4.89
CA LYS A 383 31.26 15.31 -3.69
C LYS A 383 29.87 15.57 -3.13
N TYR A 384 29.82 15.90 -1.84
CA TYR A 384 28.74 16.69 -1.28
C TYR A 384 29.29 17.88 -0.51
N TRP A 385 28.45 18.91 -0.42
CA TRP A 385 28.70 20.16 0.29
C TRP A 385 27.66 20.31 1.40
N GLU A 386 28.11 20.57 2.62
CA GLU A 386 27.27 20.86 3.78
C GLU A 386 27.60 22.26 4.27
N ASN A 387 26.67 23.22 4.11
CA ASN A 387 26.88 24.62 4.50
C ASN A 387 28.21 25.22 4.00
N GLY A 388 28.68 24.78 2.82
CA GLY A 388 29.94 25.20 2.21
C GLY A 388 31.17 24.35 2.59
N GLU A 389 31.08 23.45 3.57
CA GLU A 389 32.13 22.46 3.84
C GLU A 389 32.04 21.29 2.85
N VAL A 390 33.19 20.85 2.32
CA VAL A 390 33.26 19.87 1.22
C VAL A 390 33.68 18.50 1.73
N THR A 391 32.95 17.46 1.31
CA THR A 391 33.34 16.06 1.50
C THR A 391 33.48 15.35 0.15
N SER A 392 34.65 14.79 -0.11
CA SER A 392 34.87 13.89 -1.25
C SER A 392 34.27 12.51 -0.99
N LEU A 393 33.51 12.01 -1.98
CA LEU A 393 32.85 10.71 -1.97
C LEU A 393 33.65 9.65 -2.76
N SER A 394 34.40 10.08 -3.78
CA SER A 394 35.29 9.21 -4.56
C SER A 394 36.76 9.53 -4.34
N ASP A 395 37.64 8.60 -4.73
CA ASP A 395 39.09 8.69 -4.55
C ASP A 395 39.80 9.54 -5.63
N GLY A 396 39.06 10.02 -6.64
CA GLY A 396 39.58 10.80 -7.75
C GLY A 396 40.48 10.04 -8.73
N LEU A 397 40.46 8.71 -8.71
CA LEU A 397 41.16 7.86 -9.68
C LEU A 397 40.29 7.43 -10.86
N GLN A 398 38.97 7.50 -10.68
CA GLN A 398 37.94 7.14 -11.65
C GLN A 398 36.82 8.17 -11.60
N ASN A 399 36.23 8.49 -12.75
CA ASN A 399 35.08 9.39 -12.84
C ASN A 399 33.94 8.84 -11.98
N ALA A 400 33.44 9.70 -11.10
CA ALA A 400 32.28 9.42 -10.29
C ALA A 400 31.48 10.70 -10.06
N GLU A 401 30.17 10.54 -9.91
CA GLU A 401 29.27 11.64 -9.56
C GLU A 401 28.27 11.19 -8.49
N ALA A 402 27.79 12.15 -7.69
CA ALA A 402 26.65 11.97 -6.80
C ALA A 402 25.43 12.69 -7.41
N GLN A 403 24.45 11.91 -7.85
CA GLN A 403 23.24 12.38 -8.54
C GLN A 403 22.15 12.82 -7.56
N SER A 404 22.09 12.22 -6.37
CA SER A 404 21.03 12.48 -5.40
C SER A 404 21.56 12.51 -3.97
N ILE A 405 20.97 13.35 -3.12
CA ILE A 405 21.27 13.44 -1.69
C ILE A 405 20.00 13.37 -0.85
N PHE A 406 20.09 12.71 0.30
CA PHE A 406 19.02 12.60 1.29
C PHE A 406 19.63 12.60 2.69
N VAL A 407 18.98 13.28 3.64
CA VAL A 407 19.46 13.37 5.02
C VAL A 407 18.42 12.81 5.97
N LEU A 408 18.82 11.85 6.81
CA LEU A 408 17.97 11.27 7.85
C LEU A 408 18.66 11.37 9.22
N GLY A 409 18.14 12.23 10.09
CA GLY A 409 18.78 12.52 11.36
C GLY A 409 20.16 13.15 11.15
N ASN A 410 21.22 12.45 11.57
CA ASN A 410 22.61 12.89 11.39
C ASN A 410 23.31 12.20 10.21
N ASP A 411 22.62 11.30 9.51
CA ASP A 411 23.22 10.52 8.43
C ASP A 411 22.91 11.16 7.08
N VAL A 412 23.96 11.44 6.31
CA VAL A 412 23.90 11.93 4.93
C VAL A 412 24.06 10.74 3.99
N TYR A 413 23.08 10.57 3.11
CA TYR A 413 23.06 9.55 2.08
C TYR A 413 23.19 10.22 0.73
N ALA A 414 24.14 9.78 -0.08
CA ALA A 414 24.24 10.21 -1.47
C ALA A 414 24.19 8.97 -2.37
N ALA A 415 23.56 9.06 -3.53
CA ALA A 415 23.61 8.03 -4.55
C ALA A 415 24.10 8.58 -5.88
N GLY A 416 24.77 7.74 -6.65
CA GLY A 416 25.30 8.10 -7.95
C GLY A 416 26.07 6.94 -8.55
N SER A 417 27.04 7.25 -9.42
CA SER A 417 27.63 6.23 -10.30
C SER A 417 29.11 6.44 -10.52
N TYR A 418 29.84 5.33 -10.68
CA TYR A 418 31.17 5.30 -11.27
C TYR A 418 31.08 5.02 -12.77
N TYR A 419 31.97 5.65 -13.53
CA TYR A 419 32.09 5.45 -14.97
C TYR A 419 33.32 4.64 -15.33
N ASP A 420 33.23 3.85 -16.39
CA ASP A 420 34.39 3.16 -16.92
C ASP A 420 35.37 4.12 -17.64
N GLY A 421 36.50 3.57 -18.10
CA GLY A 421 37.50 4.36 -18.84
C GLY A 421 37.06 4.83 -20.23
N GLN A 422 35.83 4.55 -20.66
CA GLN A 422 35.22 5.06 -21.89
C GLN A 422 34.12 6.10 -21.61
N GLY A 423 33.79 6.36 -20.34
CA GLY A 423 32.73 7.29 -19.94
C GLY A 423 31.35 6.65 -19.87
N GLU A 424 31.25 5.32 -19.92
CA GLU A 424 30.00 4.59 -19.77
C GLU A 424 29.72 4.29 -18.29
N LEU A 425 28.44 4.22 -17.92
CA LEU A 425 28.02 3.85 -16.58
C LEU A 425 28.49 2.43 -16.22
N GLN A 426 29.32 2.33 -15.18
CA GLN A 426 29.89 1.06 -14.76
C GLN A 426 29.20 0.47 -13.54
N GLN A 427 29.01 1.28 -12.50
CA GLN A 427 28.58 0.80 -11.19
C GLN A 427 27.84 1.91 -10.43
N ALA A 428 26.58 1.66 -10.09
CA ALA A 428 25.83 2.45 -9.14
C ALA A 428 26.36 2.27 -7.72
N VAL A 429 26.28 3.32 -6.90
CA VAL A 429 26.81 3.35 -5.54
C VAL A 429 25.98 4.27 -4.65
N VAL A 430 25.88 3.89 -3.37
CA VAL A 430 25.39 4.76 -2.30
C VAL A 430 26.53 5.04 -1.35
N TRP A 431 26.74 6.31 -1.00
CA TRP A 431 27.61 6.75 0.07
C TRP A 431 26.79 7.09 1.31
N LYS A 432 27.24 6.65 2.48
CA LYS A 432 26.73 7.07 3.78
C LYS A 432 27.84 7.80 4.52
N ASN A 433 27.62 9.07 4.86
CA ASN A 433 28.57 9.94 5.56
C ASN A 433 29.97 9.93 4.91
N GLY A 434 30.03 10.09 3.58
CA GLY A 434 31.29 10.08 2.83
C GLY A 434 31.85 8.70 2.50
N THR A 435 31.30 7.63 3.07
CA THR A 435 31.83 6.27 2.90
C THR A 435 30.93 5.46 1.96
N PRO A 436 31.47 4.82 0.89
CA PRO A 436 30.66 3.98 0.03
C PRO A 436 30.10 2.77 0.81
N THR A 437 28.82 2.48 0.61
CA THR A 437 28.12 1.31 1.16
C THR A 437 28.22 0.12 0.20
N ASN A 438 27.76 -1.08 0.62
CA ASN A 438 28.07 -2.34 -0.05
C ASN A 438 27.57 -2.38 -1.52
N GLN A 439 28.52 -2.40 -2.46
CA GLN A 439 28.35 -2.06 -3.88
C GLN A 439 27.87 -3.21 -4.78
N ALA A 440 27.92 -4.46 -4.31
CA ALA A 440 28.03 -5.63 -5.20
C ALA A 440 26.75 -6.04 -5.96
N ALA A 441 25.61 -5.37 -5.75
CA ALA A 441 24.32 -5.74 -6.35
C ALA A 441 23.56 -4.57 -6.99
N MET A 442 24.13 -3.36 -6.96
CA MET A 442 23.52 -2.20 -7.58
C MET A 442 23.87 -2.14 -9.07
N GLY A 443 22.92 -1.66 -9.88
CA GLY A 443 23.00 -1.63 -11.35
C GLY A 443 24.09 -0.71 -11.90
N SER A 444 23.86 -0.21 -13.11
CA SER A 444 24.85 0.62 -13.81
C SER A 444 24.76 2.09 -13.39
N GLY A 445 23.54 2.60 -13.14
CA GLY A 445 23.33 4.00 -12.75
C GLY A 445 22.35 4.13 -11.59
N ALA A 446 22.67 5.00 -10.63
CA ALA A 446 21.74 5.48 -9.61
C ALA A 446 21.43 6.96 -9.84
N SER A 447 20.13 7.28 -9.86
CA SER A 447 19.60 8.62 -10.16
C SER A 447 19.00 9.29 -8.91
N SER A 448 18.47 8.50 -7.97
CA SER A 448 17.73 9.02 -6.82
C SER A 448 17.91 8.13 -5.60
N VAL A 449 18.03 8.75 -4.42
CA VAL A 449 18.04 8.06 -3.12
C VAL A 449 16.95 8.58 -2.22
N TYR A 450 16.31 7.67 -1.49
CA TYR A 450 15.34 7.98 -0.46
C TYR A 450 15.57 7.04 0.72
N VAL A 451 15.46 7.54 1.96
CA VAL A 451 15.65 6.72 3.16
C VAL A 451 14.43 6.82 4.04
N ASP A 452 13.83 5.68 4.36
CA ASP A 452 12.68 5.58 5.25
C ASP A 452 12.80 4.36 6.17
N GLY A 453 12.43 4.49 7.45
CA GLY A 453 12.46 3.36 8.40
C GLY A 453 13.83 2.73 8.65
N GLY A 454 14.93 3.35 8.16
CA GLY A 454 16.27 2.77 8.16
C GLY A 454 16.62 1.99 6.88
N ASP A 455 15.66 1.79 5.99
CA ASP A 455 15.86 1.21 4.67
C ASP A 455 16.27 2.29 3.65
N VAL A 456 17.24 1.95 2.81
CA VAL A 456 17.74 2.82 1.75
C VAL A 456 17.17 2.34 0.42
N TYR A 457 16.38 3.20 -0.21
CA TYR A 457 15.81 2.99 -1.53
C TYR A 457 16.61 3.78 -2.55
N VAL A 458 16.86 3.17 -3.71
CA VAL A 458 17.58 3.82 -4.81
C VAL A 458 16.85 3.56 -6.11
N GLY A 459 16.57 4.62 -6.87
CA GLY A 459 16.05 4.53 -8.23
C GLY A 459 17.17 4.70 -9.26
N GLY A 460 17.06 4.02 -10.40
CA GLY A 460 18.03 4.18 -11.48
C GLY A 460 17.83 3.18 -12.61
N LEU A 461 18.94 2.68 -13.16
CA LEU A 461 18.94 1.78 -14.30
C LEU A 461 20.00 0.68 -14.25
N ILE A 462 19.72 -0.42 -14.92
CA ILE A 462 20.70 -1.47 -15.27
C ILE A 462 20.94 -1.38 -16.78
N SER A 463 22.20 -1.23 -17.20
CA SER A 463 22.58 -1.29 -18.61
C SER A 463 22.70 -2.74 -19.07
N GLU A 464 21.96 -3.09 -20.13
CA GLU A 464 21.97 -4.40 -20.80
C GLU A 464 22.38 -4.25 -22.27
N GLY A 465 23.68 -4.04 -22.51
CA GLY A 465 24.19 -3.70 -23.84
C GLY A 465 23.77 -2.29 -24.22
N GLU A 466 23.05 -2.14 -25.34
CA GLU A 466 22.55 -0.84 -25.82
C GLU A 466 21.23 -0.42 -25.15
N LEU A 467 20.64 -1.29 -24.34
CA LEU A 467 19.37 -1.04 -23.65
C LEU A 467 19.61 -0.71 -22.19
N SER A 468 18.69 0.04 -21.60
CA SER A 468 18.61 0.28 -20.16
C SER A 468 17.31 -0.25 -19.59
N LYS A 469 17.34 -0.74 -18.35
CA LYS A 469 16.15 -1.17 -17.62
C LYS A 469 15.98 -0.37 -16.33
N ALA A 470 14.83 0.27 -16.21
CA ALA A 470 14.36 0.91 -14.99
C ALA A 470 14.43 -0.07 -13.83
N THR A 471 15.09 0.31 -12.73
CA THR A 471 15.22 -0.53 -11.54
C THR A 471 15.13 0.33 -10.28
N VAL A 472 14.52 -0.24 -9.24
CA VAL A 472 14.56 0.29 -7.88
C VAL A 472 15.21 -0.76 -6.98
N TRP A 473 16.16 -0.35 -6.15
CA TRP A 473 16.81 -1.19 -5.15
C TRP A 473 16.34 -0.81 -3.75
N LYS A 474 16.20 -1.79 -2.86
CA LYS A 474 16.04 -1.63 -1.42
C LYS A 474 17.24 -2.28 -0.73
N ASN A 475 18.01 -1.50 0.02
CA ASN A 475 19.23 -1.95 0.72
C ASN A 475 20.24 -2.68 -0.18
N GLY A 476 20.37 -2.23 -1.44
CA GLY A 476 21.27 -2.81 -2.43
C GLY A 476 20.70 -4.01 -3.20
N GLU A 477 19.53 -4.53 -2.84
CA GLU A 477 18.85 -5.62 -3.56
C GLU A 477 17.78 -5.06 -4.51
N ALA A 478 17.76 -5.51 -5.76
CA ALA A 478 16.76 -5.07 -6.73
C ALA A 478 15.36 -5.54 -6.29
N MET A 479 14.41 -4.62 -6.21
CA MET A 479 13.03 -4.93 -5.91
C MET A 479 12.37 -5.61 -7.10
N ASN A 480 11.47 -6.57 -6.83
CA ASN A 480 10.69 -7.22 -7.87
C ASN A 480 9.50 -6.33 -8.30
N LEU A 481 9.80 -5.24 -8.98
CA LEU A 481 8.83 -4.30 -9.56
C LEU A 481 8.88 -4.39 -11.09
N GLU A 482 7.73 -4.54 -11.74
CA GLU A 482 7.64 -4.57 -13.20
C GLU A 482 7.69 -3.13 -13.77
N LEU A 483 8.90 -2.58 -13.89
CA LEU A 483 9.11 -1.20 -14.37
C LEU A 483 9.33 -1.09 -15.89
N THR A 484 9.24 -2.20 -16.60
CA THR A 484 9.41 -2.27 -18.05
C THR A 484 8.45 -3.31 -18.64
N GLU A 485 7.63 -2.91 -19.60
CA GLU A 485 6.62 -3.75 -20.26
C GLU A 485 7.04 -4.14 -21.68
N GLY A 486 7.96 -3.38 -22.28
CA GLY A 486 8.43 -3.51 -23.65
C GLY A 486 9.87 -4.00 -23.80
N ALA A 487 10.31 -4.06 -25.07
CA ALA A 487 11.68 -4.39 -25.46
C ALA A 487 12.59 -3.15 -25.61
N GLY A 488 12.06 -1.95 -25.37
CA GLY A 488 12.79 -0.68 -25.43
C GLY A 488 13.49 -0.34 -24.12
N SER A 489 14.28 0.74 -24.14
CA SER A 489 14.94 1.26 -22.95
C SER A 489 13.94 1.85 -21.95
N SER A 490 14.19 1.66 -20.66
CA SER A 490 13.47 2.30 -19.57
C SER A 490 14.43 2.80 -18.50
N VAL A 491 14.07 3.91 -17.87
CA VAL A 491 14.89 4.58 -16.85
C VAL A 491 14.00 5.10 -15.73
N VAL A 492 14.49 5.02 -14.49
CA VAL A 492 13.94 5.73 -13.33
C VAL A 492 14.86 6.92 -13.02
N PHE A 493 14.30 8.12 -13.01
CA PHE A 493 15.02 9.35 -12.65
C PHE A 493 14.84 9.72 -11.19
N SER A 494 13.63 9.52 -10.64
CA SER A 494 13.33 9.90 -9.26
C SER A 494 12.40 8.89 -8.60
N ILE A 495 12.59 8.71 -7.28
CA ILE A 495 11.75 7.87 -6.43
C ILE A 495 11.23 8.65 -5.22
N PHE A 496 10.09 8.21 -4.71
CA PHE A 496 9.52 8.68 -3.44
C PHE A 496 8.94 7.49 -2.69
N ILE A 497 9.18 7.42 -1.38
CA ILE A 497 8.75 6.30 -0.53
C ILE A 497 7.77 6.82 0.53
N LYS A 498 6.71 6.06 0.78
CA LYS A 498 5.67 6.45 1.74
C LYS A 498 5.05 5.26 2.46
#